data_AF-A0A933S0Q0-F1
#
_entry.id   AF-A0A933S0Q0-F1
#
_cell.length_a   1.000
_cell.length_b   1.000
_cell.length_c   1.000
_cell.angle_alpha   90.00
_cell.angle_beta   90.00
_cell.angle_gamma   90.00
#
_symmetry.space_group_name_H-M   'P 1'
#
loop_
_entity.id
_entity.type
_entity.pdbx_description
1 polymer ?
#
loop_
_entity_poly.entity_id
_entity_poly.type
_entity_poly.pdbx_seq_one_letter_code
_entity_poly.pdbx_strand_id
1 'polypeptide(L)' 'MMRFVPKDRLQLEAALDLLPDDMLVEVHPSVGISAETVAALRLIDPIPANIVVGIPKQRAPESVVKVDKIAGL' A
#
# COMPACT_ATOMS: atom_id res chain seq x y z
N MET A 1 5.18 8.56 8.57
CA MET A 1 4.22 7.79 7.75
C MET A 1 2.89 7.70 8.47
N MET A 2 1.79 7.69 7.72
CA MET A 2 0.47 7.29 8.19
C MET A 2 0.27 5.82 7.84
N ARG A 3 -0.23 5.01 8.77
CA ARG A 3 -0.49 3.58 8.54
C ARG A 3 -1.99 3.34 8.48
N PHE A 4 -2.42 2.53 7.53
CA PHE A 4 -3.82 2.20 7.31
C PHE A 4 -3.97 0.70 7.02
N VAL A 5 -5.06 0.11 7.50
CA VAL A 5 -5.41 -1.29 7.24
C VAL A 5 -6.66 -1.29 6.35
N PRO A 6 -6.52 -1.47 5.03
CA PRO A 6 -7.65 -1.54 4.13
C PRO A 6 -8.47 -2.80 4.42
N LYS A 7 -9.79 -2.67 4.58
CA LYS A 7 -10.70 -3.82 4.74
C LYS A 7 -11.19 -4.38 3.41
N ASP A 8 -11.13 -3.57 2.37
CA ASP A 8 -11.61 -3.86 1.03
C ASP A 8 -10.84 -3.01 0.00
N ARG A 9 -11.03 -3.32 -1.28
CA ARG A 9 -10.38 -2.62 -2.40
C ARG A 9 -10.72 -1.14 -2.46
N LEU A 10 -11.97 -0.78 -2.17
CA LEU A 10 -12.42 0.61 -2.24
C LEU A 10 -11.68 1.48 -1.22
N GLN A 11 -11.48 0.95 -0.01
CA GLN A 11 -10.68 1.60 1.03
C GLN A 11 -9.20 1.72 0.66
N LEU A 12 -8.63 0.71 -0.01
CA LEU A 12 -7.27 0.81 -0.52
C LEU A 12 -7.15 1.88 -1.60
N GLU A 13 -8.04 1.87 -2.59
CA GLU A 13 -8.07 2.86 -3.67
C GLU A 13 -8.22 4.28 -3.10
N ALA A 14 -9.15 4.50 -2.17
CA ALA A 14 -9.34 5.80 -1.53
C ALA A 14 -8.11 6.28 -0.74
N ALA A 15 -7.40 5.38 -0.05
CA ALA A 15 -6.18 5.74 0.67
C ALA A 15 -5.03 6.10 -0.28
N LEU A 16 -4.99 5.49 -1.46
CA LEU A 16 -3.96 5.70 -2.47
C LEU A 16 -4.30 6.82 -3.46
N ASP A 17 -5.55 7.27 -3.56
CA ASP A 17 -6.05 8.21 -4.58
C ASP A 17 -5.24 9.52 -4.64
N LEU A 18 -4.76 9.94 -3.47
CA LEU A 18 -3.97 11.15 -3.31
C LEU A 18 -2.47 10.98 -3.66
N LEU A 19 -2.04 9.78 -4.05
CA LEU A 19 -0.65 9.46 -4.39
C LEU A 19 -0.47 9.37 -5.92
N PRO A 20 0.69 9.80 -6.44
CA PRO A 20 1.05 9.58 -7.83
C PRO A 20 1.04 8.09 -8.19
N ASP A 21 0.56 7.75 -9.38
CA ASP A 21 0.47 6.37 -9.86
C ASP A 21 1.84 5.70 -10.03
N ASP A 22 2.86 6.49 -10.36
CA ASP A 22 4.26 6.09 -10.54
C ASP A 22 5.06 6.06 -9.23
N MET A 23 4.45 6.46 -8.10
CA MET A 23 5.10 6.38 -6.79
C MET A 23 5.43 4.92 -6.46
N LEU A 24 6.66 4.70 -6.01
CA LEU A 24 7.18 3.38 -5.71
C LEU A 24 6.48 2.74 -4.51
N VAL A 25 6.30 1.43 -4.59
CA VAL A 25 5.76 0.58 -3.54
C VAL A 25 6.80 -0.46 -3.13
N GLU A 26 7.08 -0.53 -1.83
CA GLU A 26 7.85 -1.60 -1.21
C GLU A 26 6.89 -2.58 -0.55
N VAL A 27 6.80 -3.80 -1.08
CA VAL A 27 6.01 -4.87 -0.47
C VAL A 27 6.91 -5.80 0.34
N HIS A 28 6.57 -6.00 1.61
CA HIS A 28 7.26 -6.95 2.46
C HIS A 28 7.06 -8.38 1.93
N PRO A 29 8.11 -9.23 1.86
CA PRO A 29 8.02 -10.58 1.28
C PRO A 29 6.94 -11.47 1.89
N SER A 30 6.56 -11.23 3.15
CA SER A 30 5.53 -12.00 3.86
C SER A 30 4.09 -11.70 3.44
N VAL A 31 3.86 -10.67 2.61
CA VAL A 31 2.52 -10.24 2.19
C VAL A 31 1.98 -11.08 1.02
N GLY A 32 2.88 -11.67 0.23
CA GLY A 32 2.49 -12.58 -0.87
C GLY A 32 1.86 -11.88 -2.08
N ILE A 33 2.05 -10.56 -2.21
CA ILE A 33 1.66 -9.78 -3.40
C ILE A 33 2.90 -9.12 -4.01
N SER A 34 2.82 -8.78 -5.28
CA SER A 34 3.87 -8.03 -5.99
C SER A 34 3.25 -6.76 -6.57
N ALA A 35 3.68 -5.61 -6.06
CA ALA A 35 3.29 -4.31 -6.58
C ALA A 35 4.48 -3.36 -6.43
N GLU A 36 5.00 -2.85 -7.55
CA GLU A 36 6.15 -1.95 -7.59
C GLU A 36 5.72 -0.48 -7.61
N THR A 37 4.46 -0.21 -7.96
CA THR A 37 3.89 1.13 -8.07
C THR A 37 2.52 1.24 -7.43
N VAL A 38 2.09 2.46 -7.10
CA VAL A 38 0.75 2.73 -6.57
C VAL A 38 -0.33 2.27 -7.53
N ALA A 39 -0.15 2.47 -8.83
CA ALA A 39 -1.07 1.94 -9.84
C ALA A 39 -1.21 0.41 -9.77
N ALA A 40 -0.09 -0.32 -9.64
CA ALA A 40 -0.11 -1.77 -9.50
C ALA A 40 -0.78 -2.21 -8.18
N LEU A 41 -0.55 -1.47 -7.09
CA LEU A 41 -1.14 -1.76 -5.78
C LEU A 41 -2.67 -1.60 -5.79
N ARG A 42 -3.22 -0.64 -6.55
CA ARG A 42 -4.68 -0.44 -6.71
C ARG A 42 -5.37 -1.60 -7.43
N LEU A 43 -4.62 -2.38 -8.23
CA LEU A 43 -5.15 -3.49 -9.02
C LEU A 43 -5.19 -4.82 -8.27
N ILE A 44 -4.71 -4.86 -7.02
CA ILE A 44 -4.68 -6.11 -6.25
C ILE A 44 -6.09 -6.53 -5.87
N ASP A 45 -6.45 -7.74 -6.30
CA ASP A 45 -7.71 -8.40 -5.97
C ASP A 45 -7.49 -9.92 -5.92
N PRO A 46 -7.94 -10.63 -4.85
CA PRO A 46 -8.45 -10.09 -3.59
C PRO A 46 -7.33 -9.46 -2.73
N ILE A 47 -7.68 -8.44 -1.94
CA ILE A 47 -6.75 -7.86 -0.96
C ILE A 47 -6.48 -8.88 0.17
N PRO A 48 -5.22 -9.14 0.53
CA PRO A 48 -4.94 -9.98 1.69
C PRO A 48 -5.45 -9.32 2.98
N ALA A 49 -6.21 -10.06 3.79
CA ALA A 49 -6.90 -9.55 4.97
C ALA A 49 -5.98 -9.00 6.08
N ASN A 50 -4.67 -9.14 5.92
CA ASN A 50 -3.66 -8.84 6.93
C ASN A 50 -2.56 -7.91 6.40
N ILE A 51 -2.88 -6.97 5.51
CA ILE A 51 -1.92 -5.96 5.06
C ILE A 51 -2.04 -4.64 5.85
N VAL A 52 -0.91 -3.97 6.03
CA VAL A 52 -0.79 -2.59 6.51
C VAL A 52 -0.14 -1.78 5.41
N VAL A 53 -0.80 -0.69 5.00
CA VAL A 53 -0.27 0.26 4.03
C VAL A 53 0.27 1.49 4.77
N GLY A 54 1.56 1.73 4.63
CA GLY A 54 2.29 2.89 5.13
C GLY A 54 2.42 3.96 4.06
N ILE A 55 1.65 5.04 4.21
CA ILE A 55 1.69 6.19 3.33
C ILE A 55 2.74 7.20 3.85
N PRO A 56 3.72 7.62 3.02
CA PRO A 56 4.70 8.62 3.40
C PRO A 56 4.04 9.98 3.70
N LYS A 57 4.57 10.71 4.70
CA LYS A 57 4.02 12.02 5.09
C LYS A 57 4.35 13.11 4.06
N GLN A 58 5.52 12.99 3.44
CA GLN A 58 5.97 13.84 2.35
C GLN A 58 5.67 13.07 1.05
N ARG A 59 5.10 13.74 0.04
CA ARG A 59 4.79 13.13 -1.26
C ARG A 59 5.89 13.47 -2.27
N ALA A 60 7.14 13.38 -1.83
CA ALA A 60 8.27 13.60 -2.72
C ALA A 60 8.44 12.36 -3.65
N PRO A 61 9.01 12.51 -4.85
CA PRO A 61 9.21 11.39 -5.78
C PRO A 61 10.01 10.23 -5.19
N GLU A 62 10.93 10.51 -4.26
CA GLU A 62 11.71 9.51 -3.53
C GLU A 62 10.93 8.82 -2.40
N SER A 63 9.69 9.24 -2.13
CA SER A 63 8.87 8.69 -1.07
C SER A 63 8.23 7.39 -1.52
N VAL A 64 8.28 6.39 -0.64
CA VAL A 64 7.84 5.02 -0.95
C VAL A 64 6.64 4.66 -0.08
N VAL A 65 5.63 4.04 -0.71
CA VAL A 65 4.53 3.40 -0.02
C VAL A 65 5.00 2.03 0.48
N LYS A 66 4.84 1.77 1.78
CA LYS A 66 5.23 0.47 2.36
C LYS A 66 4.01 -0.40 2.53
N VAL A 67 4.09 -1.66 2.13
CA VAL A 67 3.06 -2.66 2.35
C VAL A 67 3.64 -3.75 3.20
N ASP A 68 3.21 -3.80 4.46
CA ASP A 68 3.63 -4.77 5.44
C ASP A 68 2.48 -5.71 5.79
N LYS A 69 2.77 -6.77 6.54
CA LYS A 69 1.75 -7.59 7.18
C LYS A 69 1.34 -6.92 8.49
N ILE A 70 0.07 -7.02 8.88
CA ILE A 70 -0.36 -6.79 10.26
C ILE A 70 0.38 -7.83 11.08
N ALA A 71 1.53 -7.47 11.65
CA ALA A 71 2.12 -8.26 12.71
C ALA A 71 1.07 -8.30 13.82
N GLY A 72 0.68 -9.51 14.24
CA GLY A 72 -0.17 -9.66 15.41
C GLY A 72 0.44 -8.86 16.54
N LEU A 73 -0.36 -7.97 17.14
CA LEU A 73 -0.08 -7.45 18.47
C LEU A 73 0.08 -8.61 19.46
#